data_AF-A0A9E3NAQ0-F1
#
_entry.id   AF-A0A9E3NAQ0-F1
#
_cell.length_a   1.000
_cell.length_b   1.000
_cell.length_c   1.000
_cell.angle_alpha   90.00
_cell.angle_beta   90.00
_cell.angle_gamma   90.00
#
_symmetry.space_group_name_H-M   'P 1'
#
loop_
_entity.id
_entity.type
_entity.pdbx_description
1 polymer ?
#
loop_
_entity_poly.entity_id
_entity_poly.type
_entity_poly.pdbx_seq_one_letter_code
_entity_poly.pdbx_strand_id
1 'polypeptide(L)'
;MGAYLTRAAKLAAPIGVAVLLLGSPAIAQASEINGADTAWMIVATALVLMMTIPGLALFYSGMVRKKNVLATMAQSLAAVATISLLWVAFGYSLAFVGDGPWLGTLDRWFLVGMSMDSVNPAAKTIPEALFMLYQMTFAIITVALVAGSVADRMRFSAYLMFSVGWFVFVYVPLAHWVWGGGFLGAAGVLDFAGGLVVHLSAGIGGLVAAKVMGRRHGYGTENLAPFDLSLAVIGTGMLWVGWFGFNGGSALGANSRAVMAITATHLAACAGALTWAAIEWATRRKPSVLGMISGAVA
;
A
#
# COMPACT_ATOMS: atom_id res chain seq x y z
N MET A 1 -69.87 39.59 28.47
CA MET A 1 -69.17 40.46 29.45
C MET A 1 -70.01 40.51 30.70
N GLY A 2 -69.49 39.96 31.82
CA GLY A 2 -70.08 39.97 33.17
C GLY A 2 -70.86 38.69 33.53
N ALA A 3 -70.76 38.09 34.71
CA ALA A 3 -69.91 38.32 35.87
C ALA A 3 -70.11 37.17 36.89
N TYR A 4 -69.16 37.02 37.84
CA TYR A 4 -69.22 36.28 39.14
C TYR A 4 -69.30 34.73 39.05
N LEU A 5 -68.42 33.96 39.70
CA LEU A 5 -68.43 33.71 41.16
C LEU A 5 -67.10 33.08 41.68
N THR A 6 -66.48 33.78 42.63
CA THR A 6 -65.88 33.32 43.91
C THR A 6 -65.04 32.03 44.06
N ARG A 7 -63.81 32.29 44.55
CA ARG A 7 -63.07 31.67 45.68
C ARG A 7 -62.73 30.17 45.64
N ALA A 8 -61.42 29.88 45.58
CA ALA A 8 -60.67 29.36 46.73
C ALA A 8 -59.15 29.47 46.48
N ALA A 9 -58.47 30.23 47.33
CA ALA A 9 -57.01 30.21 47.41
C ALA A 9 -56.55 28.94 48.14
N LYS A 10 -55.61 28.19 47.57
CA LYS A 10 -54.73 27.28 48.31
C LYS A 10 -53.29 27.57 47.88
N LEU A 11 -52.53 28.07 48.85
CA LEU A 11 -51.08 28.21 48.82
C LEU A 11 -50.41 26.85 49.11
N ALA A 12 -49.19 26.73 48.59
CA ALA A 12 -48.08 25.86 49.01
C ALA A 12 -48.03 24.41 48.46
N ALA A 13 -47.18 24.18 47.44
CA ALA A 13 -45.81 23.65 47.59
C ALA A 13 -45.27 23.20 46.20
N PRO A 14 -44.00 23.48 45.84
CA PRO A 14 -43.41 22.99 44.60
C PRO A 14 -42.99 21.52 44.79
N ILE A 15 -43.65 20.59 44.09
CA ILE A 15 -43.17 19.21 44.00
C ILE A 15 -41.96 19.22 43.08
N GLY A 16 -40.81 18.91 43.68
CA GLY A 16 -39.50 18.93 43.06
C GLY A 16 -39.40 18.01 41.85
N VAL A 17 -38.73 18.54 40.82
CA VAL A 17 -38.18 17.77 39.70
C VAL A 17 -36.97 17.00 40.24
N ALA A 18 -37.11 15.67 40.36
CA ALA A 18 -35.99 14.76 40.51
C ALA A 18 -36.01 13.81 39.30
N VAL A 19 -35.51 14.31 38.16
CA VAL A 19 -35.10 13.43 37.06
C VAL A 19 -33.81 12.75 37.52
N LEU A 20 -33.94 11.53 38.02
CA LEU A 20 -32.83 10.61 38.20
C LEU A 20 -32.21 10.36 36.81
N LEU A 21 -31.13 11.09 36.52
CA LEU A 21 -30.18 10.75 35.49
C LEU A 21 -29.58 9.39 35.84
N LEU A 22 -30.19 8.32 35.35
CA LEU A 22 -29.52 7.04 35.19
C LEU A 22 -28.43 7.25 34.14
N GLY A 23 -27.28 7.75 34.58
CA GLY A 23 -26.05 7.68 33.81
C GLY A 23 -25.80 6.21 33.52
N SER A 24 -26.03 5.81 32.27
CA SER A 24 -25.50 4.55 31.78
C SER A 24 -24.00 4.55 32.07
N PRO A 25 -23.43 3.47 32.64
CA PRO A 25 -21.99 3.38 32.67
C PRO A 25 -21.57 3.45 31.19
N ALA A 26 -20.78 4.46 30.84
CA ALA A 26 -20.01 4.42 29.62
C ALA A 26 -19.13 3.18 29.74
N ILE A 27 -19.61 2.07 29.16
CA ILE A 27 -18.80 0.89 28.93
C ILE A 27 -17.62 1.43 28.16
N ALA A 28 -16.44 1.40 28.79
CA ALA A 28 -15.19 1.65 28.11
C ALA A 28 -15.21 0.78 26.85
N GLN A 29 -15.25 1.41 25.68
CA GLN A 29 -15.30 0.72 24.39
C GLN A 29 -13.98 -0.05 24.28
N ALA A 30 -14.01 -1.32 24.69
CA ALA A 30 -12.91 -2.25 24.56
C ALA A 30 -12.46 -2.23 23.10
N SER A 31 -11.15 -2.23 22.86
CA SER A 31 -10.60 -2.11 21.50
C SER A 31 -11.35 -3.02 20.53
N GLU A 32 -11.96 -2.44 19.50
CA GLU A 32 -12.84 -3.09 18.52
C GLU A 32 -12.07 -3.95 17.52
N ILE A 33 -10.98 -4.60 17.95
CA ILE A 33 -10.22 -5.52 17.11
C ILE A 33 -11.16 -6.63 16.67
N ASN A 34 -11.39 -6.70 15.37
CA ASN A 34 -12.28 -7.65 14.75
C ASN A 34 -11.46 -8.84 14.23
N GLY A 35 -11.83 -10.05 14.64
CA GLY A 35 -11.12 -11.27 14.23
C GLY A 35 -11.15 -11.53 12.72
N ALA A 36 -12.26 -11.20 12.05
CA ALA A 36 -12.39 -11.38 10.60
C ALA A 36 -11.55 -10.36 9.82
N ASP A 37 -11.56 -9.09 10.23
CA ASP A 37 -10.69 -8.05 9.65
C ASP A 37 -9.22 -8.41 9.87
N THR A 38 -8.86 -8.85 11.09
CA THR A 38 -7.50 -9.27 11.42
C THR A 38 -7.06 -10.45 10.55
N ALA A 39 -7.90 -11.48 10.40
CA ALA A 39 -7.59 -12.64 9.56
C ALA A 39 -7.40 -12.24 8.09
N TRP A 40 -8.30 -11.40 7.55
CA TRP A 40 -8.17 -10.88 6.19
C TRP A 40 -6.88 -10.09 6.01
N MET A 41 -6.55 -9.20 6.96
CA MET A 41 -5.37 -8.35 6.85
C MET A 41 -4.05 -9.10 7.02
N ILE A 42 -4.00 -10.19 7.79
CA ILE A 42 -2.84 -11.10 7.81
C ILE A 42 -2.62 -11.73 6.43
N VAL A 43 -3.69 -12.25 5.83
CA VAL A 43 -3.64 -12.86 4.48
C VAL A 43 -3.26 -11.81 3.44
N ALA A 44 -3.90 -10.64 3.46
CA ALA A 44 -3.61 -9.54 2.53
C ALA A 44 -2.14 -9.11 2.63
N THR A 45 -1.59 -9.00 3.84
CA THR A 45 -0.17 -8.69 4.05
C THR A 45 0.74 -9.74 3.42
N ALA A 46 0.46 -11.04 3.63
CA ALA A 46 1.23 -12.12 3.04
C ALA A 46 1.15 -12.10 1.49
N LEU A 47 -0.03 -11.83 0.94
CA LEU A 47 -0.25 -11.68 -0.50
C LEU A 47 0.55 -10.52 -1.09
N VAL A 48 0.60 -9.36 -0.41
CA VAL A 48 1.42 -8.22 -0.89
C VAL A 48 2.92 -8.52 -0.76
N LEU A 49 3.36 -9.18 0.31
CA LEU A 49 4.77 -9.60 0.41
C LEU A 49 5.14 -10.56 -0.73
N MET A 50 4.24 -11.49 -1.08
CA MET A 50 4.39 -12.41 -2.21
C MET A 50 4.57 -11.69 -3.55
N MET A 51 3.95 -10.51 -3.72
CA MET A 51 4.17 -9.68 -4.91
C MET A 51 5.64 -9.29 -5.07
N THR A 52 6.41 -9.10 -3.98
CA THR A 52 7.85 -8.80 -4.10
C THR A 52 8.68 -10.08 -4.16
N ILE A 53 8.43 -11.02 -3.25
CA ILE A 53 9.13 -12.31 -3.17
C ILE A 53 8.10 -13.45 -3.19
N PRO A 54 7.96 -14.21 -4.30
CA PRO A 54 8.83 -14.18 -5.47
C PRO A 54 8.30 -13.36 -6.66
N GLY A 55 7.12 -12.73 -6.60
CA GLY A 55 6.43 -12.19 -7.79
C GLY A 55 7.27 -11.27 -8.67
N LEU A 56 7.70 -10.14 -8.13
CA LEU A 56 8.48 -9.12 -8.83
C LEU A 56 9.88 -9.64 -9.17
N ALA A 57 10.48 -10.42 -8.27
CA ALA A 57 11.76 -11.07 -8.50
C ALA A 57 11.72 -11.95 -9.76
N LEU A 58 10.68 -12.77 -9.93
CA LEU A 58 10.46 -13.62 -11.10
C LEU A 58 10.09 -12.79 -12.34
N PHE A 59 9.22 -11.79 -12.16
CA PHE A 59 8.77 -10.91 -13.24
C PHE A 59 9.95 -10.24 -13.95
N TYR A 60 10.83 -9.57 -13.19
CA TYR A 60 12.02 -8.94 -13.77
C TYR A 60 13.07 -9.96 -14.18
N SER A 61 13.25 -11.07 -13.45
CA SER A 61 14.21 -12.11 -13.82
C SER A 61 13.93 -12.71 -15.20
N GLY A 62 12.66 -12.89 -15.55
CA GLY A 62 12.27 -13.38 -16.87
C GLY A 62 12.58 -12.40 -18.01
N MET A 63 12.68 -11.09 -17.71
CA MET A 63 12.92 -10.03 -18.69
C MET A 63 14.39 -9.57 -18.78
N VAL A 64 15.27 -10.06 -17.91
CA VAL A 64 16.72 -9.80 -17.98
C VAL A 64 17.47 -10.93 -18.67
N ARG A 65 18.75 -10.70 -18.93
CA ARG A 65 19.65 -11.72 -19.48
C ARG A 65 19.99 -12.76 -18.42
N LYS A 66 20.29 -13.99 -18.85
CA LYS A 66 20.63 -15.13 -17.98
C LYS A 66 21.65 -14.79 -16.90
N LYS A 67 22.71 -14.06 -17.28
CA LYS A 67 23.81 -13.68 -16.37
C LYS A 67 23.38 -12.76 -15.22
N ASN A 68 22.23 -12.11 -15.33
CA ASN A 68 21.74 -11.12 -14.37
C ASN A 68 20.54 -11.60 -13.54
N VAL A 69 19.99 -12.78 -13.82
CA VAL A 69 18.83 -13.35 -13.09
C VAL A 69 19.07 -13.34 -11.57
N LEU A 70 20.20 -13.91 -11.11
CA LEU A 70 20.50 -13.96 -9.68
C LEU A 70 20.67 -12.57 -9.06
N ALA A 71 21.26 -11.62 -9.80
CA ALA A 71 21.43 -10.25 -9.32
C ALA A 71 20.07 -9.55 -9.16
N THR A 72 19.16 -9.73 -10.13
CA THR A 72 17.79 -9.20 -10.07
C THR A 72 17.01 -9.78 -8.89
N MET A 73 17.08 -11.09 -8.66
CA MET A 73 16.44 -11.72 -7.49
C MET A 73 17.02 -11.22 -6.17
N ALA A 74 18.35 -11.05 -6.10
CA ALA A 74 19.02 -10.50 -4.94
C ALA A 74 18.61 -9.06 -4.64
N GLN A 75 18.35 -8.23 -5.66
CA GLN A 75 17.85 -6.86 -5.48
C GLN A 75 16.44 -6.83 -4.84
N SER A 76 15.54 -7.72 -5.26
CA SER A 76 14.22 -7.85 -4.61
C SER A 76 14.36 -8.28 -3.15
N LEU A 77 15.17 -9.30 -2.87
CA LEU A 77 15.41 -9.77 -1.49
C LEU A 77 16.05 -8.69 -0.61
N ALA A 78 17.02 -7.97 -1.16
CA ALA A 78 17.69 -6.88 -0.47
C ALA A 78 16.75 -5.72 -0.16
N ALA A 79 15.81 -5.38 -1.06
CA ALA A 79 14.77 -4.39 -0.78
C ALA A 79 13.87 -4.84 0.37
N VAL A 80 13.41 -6.09 0.37
CA VAL A 80 12.61 -6.64 1.49
C VAL A 80 13.36 -6.48 2.81
N ALA A 81 14.60 -6.96 2.91
CA ALA A 81 15.35 -6.91 4.16
C ALA A 81 15.66 -5.48 4.61
N THR A 82 16.16 -4.64 3.70
CA THR A 82 16.60 -3.27 4.03
C THR A 82 15.43 -2.38 4.39
N ILE A 83 14.36 -2.40 3.58
CA ILE A 83 13.20 -1.53 3.80
C ILE A 83 12.41 -1.97 5.03
N SER A 84 12.30 -3.27 5.31
CA SER A 84 11.65 -3.74 6.55
C SER A 84 12.33 -3.19 7.80
N LEU A 85 13.66 -3.23 7.85
CA LEU A 85 14.41 -2.73 9.00
C LEU A 85 14.29 -1.21 9.14
N LEU A 86 14.37 -0.45 8.05
CA LEU A 86 14.20 1.01 8.08
C LEU A 86 12.77 1.42 8.43
N TRP A 87 11.77 0.67 7.95
CA TRP A 87 10.36 0.89 8.27
C TRP A 87 10.10 0.76 9.77
N VAL A 88 10.59 -0.32 10.38
CA VAL A 88 10.50 -0.55 11.82
C VAL A 88 11.30 0.50 12.61
N ALA A 89 12.50 0.86 12.15
CA ALA A 89 13.36 1.81 12.87
C ALA A 89 12.73 3.20 12.99
N PHE A 90 12.14 3.72 11.91
CA PHE A 90 11.52 5.06 11.93
C PHE A 90 10.48 5.29 10.82
N GLY A 91 10.52 4.54 9.72
CA GLY A 91 9.68 4.83 8.55
C GLY A 91 8.18 4.77 8.84
N TYR A 92 7.73 3.79 9.63
CA TYR A 92 6.33 3.69 10.06
C TYR A 92 5.90 4.95 10.84
N SER A 93 6.72 5.37 11.80
CA SER A 93 6.44 6.54 12.64
C SER A 93 6.31 7.80 11.81
N LEU A 94 7.28 8.07 10.95
CA LEU A 94 7.28 9.27 10.10
C LEU A 94 6.17 9.25 9.04
N ALA A 95 5.69 8.07 8.65
CA ALA A 95 4.62 7.94 7.68
C ALA A 95 3.23 8.06 8.32
N PHE A 96 2.98 7.42 9.47
CA PHE A 96 1.62 7.14 9.97
C PHE A 96 1.32 7.60 11.39
N VAL A 97 2.21 8.39 12.01
CA VAL A 97 2.05 8.85 13.40
C VAL A 97 2.17 10.36 13.46
N GLY A 98 1.19 11.00 14.13
CA GLY A 98 1.10 12.45 14.26
C GLY A 98 0.37 13.14 13.10
N ASP A 99 0.06 14.42 13.30
CA ASP A 99 -0.86 15.20 12.43
C ASP A 99 -0.15 16.31 11.63
N GLY A 100 1.17 16.20 11.45
CA GLY A 100 1.92 17.18 10.65
C GLY A 100 1.47 17.18 9.19
N PRO A 101 1.58 18.31 8.45
CA PRO A 101 1.22 18.32 7.03
C PRO A 101 2.28 17.67 6.14
N TRP A 102 3.56 17.66 6.56
CA TRP A 102 4.71 17.28 5.73
C TRP A 102 5.33 15.94 6.11
N LEU A 103 5.38 15.62 7.40
CA LEU A 103 5.91 14.39 7.96
C LEU A 103 5.22 14.11 9.29
N GLY A 104 5.17 12.83 9.66
CA GLY A 104 4.79 12.38 10.99
C GLY A 104 5.86 12.65 12.04
N THR A 105 5.67 12.08 13.22
CA THR A 105 6.56 12.22 14.39
C THR A 105 7.48 11.01 14.53
N LEU A 106 8.40 11.06 15.50
CA LEU A 106 9.23 9.91 15.89
C LEU A 106 8.69 9.19 17.13
N ASP A 107 7.42 9.38 17.48
CA ASP A 107 6.83 8.82 18.71
C ASP A 107 6.74 7.28 18.67
N ARG A 108 6.76 6.68 17.48
CA ARG A 108 6.86 5.23 17.25
C ARG A 108 8.23 4.80 16.69
N TRP A 109 9.31 5.53 16.96
CA TRP A 109 10.66 5.08 16.59
C TRP A 109 10.94 3.69 17.20
N PHE A 110 11.48 2.75 16.41
CA PHE A 110 11.59 1.32 16.78
C PHE A 110 10.31 0.72 17.38
N LEU A 111 9.14 1.22 16.96
CA LEU A 111 7.82 0.78 17.43
C LEU A 111 7.61 0.99 18.95
N VAL A 112 8.32 1.95 19.56
CA VAL A 112 8.19 2.27 20.98
C VAL A 112 6.73 2.56 21.35
N GLY A 113 6.30 1.97 22.46
CA GLY A 113 4.95 2.11 23.00
C GLY A 113 3.85 1.36 22.23
N MET A 114 4.19 0.59 21.19
CA MET A 114 3.20 -0.23 20.48
C MET A 114 2.97 -1.53 21.26
N SER A 115 1.78 -1.68 21.83
CA SER A 115 1.33 -2.90 22.51
C SER A 115 0.59 -3.84 21.56
N MET A 116 0.32 -5.07 22.00
CA MET A 116 -0.46 -6.06 21.23
C MET A 116 -1.87 -5.56 20.88
N ASP A 117 -2.48 -4.78 21.77
CA ASP A 117 -3.86 -4.28 21.63
C ASP A 117 -3.91 -2.82 21.15
N SER A 118 -2.76 -2.24 20.76
CA SER A 118 -2.73 -0.90 20.19
C SER A 118 -3.46 -0.87 18.84
N VAL A 119 -4.10 0.25 18.51
CA VAL A 119 -4.78 0.47 17.23
C VAL A 119 -4.36 1.80 16.64
N ASN A 120 -4.20 1.85 15.31
CA ASN A 120 -3.95 3.11 14.61
C ASN A 120 -5.29 3.82 14.32
N PRO A 121 -5.38 5.15 14.42
CA PRO A 121 -6.61 5.89 14.08
C PRO A 121 -7.14 5.64 12.67
N ALA A 122 -6.26 5.31 11.71
CA ALA A 122 -6.62 4.95 10.34
C ALA A 122 -7.14 3.50 10.20
N ALA A 123 -6.90 2.63 11.18
CA ALA A 123 -7.17 1.20 11.12
C ALA A 123 -7.65 0.68 12.49
N LYS A 124 -8.85 1.08 12.91
CA LYS A 124 -9.35 0.89 14.29
C LYS A 124 -9.77 -0.56 14.62
N THR A 125 -10.01 -1.39 13.61
CA THR A 125 -10.53 -2.76 13.78
C THR A 125 -9.45 -3.83 13.69
N ILE A 126 -8.17 -3.45 13.57
CA ILE A 126 -7.03 -4.37 13.51
C ILE A 126 -5.91 -3.88 14.42
N PRO A 127 -5.03 -4.77 14.91
CA PRO A 127 -3.86 -4.35 15.68
C PRO A 127 -2.96 -3.38 14.88
N GLU A 128 -2.42 -2.37 15.55
CA GLU A 128 -1.48 -1.39 14.98
C GLU A 128 -0.26 -2.09 14.38
N ALA A 129 0.22 -3.16 15.02
CA ALA A 129 1.30 -3.99 14.50
C ALA A 129 0.98 -4.62 13.14
N LEU A 130 -0.27 -5.03 12.92
CA LEU A 130 -0.72 -5.58 11.64
C LEU A 130 -0.86 -4.49 10.58
N PHE A 131 -1.40 -3.32 10.94
CA PHE A 131 -1.43 -2.16 10.04
C PHE A 131 -0.02 -1.73 9.62
N MET A 132 0.92 -1.66 10.58
CA MET A 132 2.33 -1.37 10.33
C MET A 132 2.95 -2.38 9.37
N LEU A 133 2.72 -3.68 9.60
CA LEU A 133 3.24 -4.75 8.75
C LEU A 133 2.64 -4.69 7.33
N TYR A 134 1.33 -4.43 7.21
CA TYR A 134 0.67 -4.27 5.93
C TYR A 134 1.28 -3.11 5.13
N GLN A 135 1.40 -1.92 5.74
CA GLN A 135 1.99 -0.74 5.09
C GLN A 135 3.48 -0.92 4.74
N MET A 136 4.22 -1.70 5.55
CA MET A 136 5.61 -2.08 5.25
C MET A 136 5.73 -2.76 3.88
N THR A 137 4.77 -3.63 3.53
CA THR A 137 4.81 -4.36 2.25
C THR A 137 4.67 -3.45 1.04
N PHE A 138 3.95 -2.32 1.17
CA PHE A 138 3.85 -1.29 0.14
C PHE A 138 5.18 -0.55 -0.02
N ALA A 139 5.84 -0.22 1.10
CA ALA A 139 7.16 0.41 1.06
C ALA A 139 8.19 -0.47 0.35
N ILE A 140 8.17 -1.76 0.69
CA ILE A 140 9.05 -2.77 0.11
C ILE A 140 8.86 -2.85 -1.41
N ILE A 141 7.63 -3.08 -1.88
CA ILE A 141 7.38 -3.29 -3.31
C ILE A 141 7.67 -2.02 -4.12
N THR A 142 7.36 -0.84 -3.56
CA THR A 142 7.62 0.44 -4.23
C THR A 142 9.10 0.64 -4.54
N VAL A 143 9.97 0.40 -3.55
CA VAL A 143 11.41 0.52 -3.75
C VAL A 143 11.91 -0.56 -4.71
N ALA A 144 11.41 -1.79 -4.57
CA ALA A 144 11.81 -2.91 -5.42
C ALA A 144 11.41 -2.72 -6.90
N LEU A 145 10.30 -2.02 -7.19
CA LEU A 145 9.87 -1.70 -8.56
C LEU A 145 10.92 -0.89 -9.33
N VAL A 146 11.63 0.01 -8.65
CA VAL A 146 12.69 0.80 -9.30
C VAL A 146 13.82 -0.08 -9.82
N ALA A 147 14.10 -1.22 -9.19
CA ALA A 147 15.16 -2.14 -9.59
C ALA A 147 15.03 -2.58 -11.07
N GLY A 148 13.80 -2.86 -11.52
CA GLY A 148 13.53 -3.28 -12.90
C GLY A 148 13.94 -2.25 -13.94
N SER A 149 13.84 -0.96 -13.59
CA SER A 149 14.27 0.12 -14.49
C SER A 149 15.78 0.16 -14.67
N VAL A 150 16.56 -0.19 -13.64
CA VAL A 150 18.03 -0.14 -13.65
C VAL A 150 18.69 -1.52 -13.79
N ALA A 151 17.90 -2.52 -14.17
CA ALA A 151 18.36 -3.87 -14.45
C ALA A 151 19.53 -3.87 -15.45
N ASP A 152 20.52 -4.75 -15.19
CA ASP A 152 21.74 -4.93 -15.97
C ASP A 152 22.72 -3.75 -16.00
N ARG A 153 22.52 -2.70 -15.19
CA ARG A 153 23.38 -1.49 -15.24
C ARG A 153 23.72 -0.85 -13.90
N MET A 154 23.11 -1.27 -12.80
CA MET A 154 23.42 -0.74 -11.46
C MET A 154 24.18 -1.77 -10.62
N ARG A 155 25.27 -1.34 -9.97
CA ARG A 155 25.98 -2.18 -8.99
C ARG A 155 25.07 -2.41 -7.78
N PHE A 156 25.18 -3.59 -7.16
CA PHE A 156 24.35 -3.95 -6.01
C PHE A 156 24.49 -2.96 -4.83
N SER A 157 25.71 -2.50 -4.50
CA SER A 157 25.93 -1.49 -3.47
C SER A 157 25.27 -0.15 -3.79
N ALA A 158 25.30 0.27 -5.06
CA ALA A 158 24.62 1.48 -5.51
C ALA A 158 23.10 1.33 -5.39
N TYR A 159 22.56 0.16 -5.73
CA TYR A 159 21.14 -0.15 -5.54
C TYR A 159 20.74 -0.06 -4.06
N LEU A 160 21.53 -0.61 -3.13
CA LEU A 160 21.26 -0.49 -1.71
C LEU A 160 21.23 0.98 -1.25
N MET A 161 22.24 1.78 -1.62
CA MET A 161 22.27 3.21 -1.25
C MET A 161 21.07 3.97 -1.84
N PHE A 162 20.70 3.68 -3.09
CA PHE A 162 19.51 4.25 -3.71
C PHE A 162 18.25 3.85 -2.95
N SER A 163 18.08 2.58 -2.61
CA SER A 163 16.91 2.08 -1.87
C SER A 163 16.75 2.78 -0.53
N VAL A 164 17.84 2.95 0.22
CA VAL A 164 17.83 3.70 1.50
C VAL A 164 17.44 5.16 1.27
N GLY A 165 18.14 5.86 0.38
CA GLY A 165 17.89 7.29 0.14
C GLY A 165 16.49 7.56 -0.41
N TRP A 166 16.05 6.76 -1.39
CA TRP A 166 14.74 6.91 -2.01
C TRP A 166 13.61 6.58 -1.02
N PHE A 167 13.78 5.55 -0.19
CA PHE A 167 12.83 5.25 0.87
C PHE A 167 12.67 6.43 1.84
N VAL A 168 13.78 6.98 2.34
CA VAL A 168 13.77 8.06 3.34
C VAL A 168 13.24 9.37 2.76
N PHE A 169 13.72 9.77 1.59
CA PHE A 169 13.47 11.11 1.04
C PHE A 169 12.28 11.19 0.09
N VAL A 170 11.78 10.05 -0.41
CA VAL A 170 10.68 10.02 -1.38
C VAL A 170 9.50 9.21 -0.83
N TYR A 171 9.69 7.94 -0.51
CA TYR A 171 8.57 7.09 -0.10
C TYR A 171 7.91 7.56 1.19
N VAL A 172 8.68 7.75 2.26
CA VAL A 172 8.14 8.10 3.58
C VAL A 172 7.35 9.43 3.54
N PRO A 173 7.87 10.53 2.96
CA PRO A 173 7.09 11.76 2.80
C PRO A 173 5.84 11.55 1.95
N LEU A 174 5.92 10.84 0.82
CA LEU A 174 4.75 10.62 -0.04
C LEU A 174 3.65 9.81 0.66
N ALA A 175 4.02 8.74 1.36
CA ALA A 175 3.09 7.95 2.15
C ALA A 175 2.41 8.81 3.21
N HIS A 176 3.17 9.68 3.88
CA HIS A 176 2.60 10.60 4.85
C HIS A 176 1.65 11.63 4.22
N TRP A 177 2.05 12.26 3.12
CA TRP A 177 1.26 13.29 2.43
C TRP A 177 -0.10 12.78 2.00
N VAL A 178 -0.17 11.53 1.54
CA VAL A 178 -1.37 10.94 0.94
C VAL A 178 -2.19 10.11 1.94
N TRP A 179 -1.54 9.28 2.76
CA TRP A 179 -2.22 8.32 3.65
C TRP A 179 -2.06 8.62 5.14
N GLY A 180 -0.97 9.30 5.51
CA GLY A 180 -0.57 9.53 6.90
C GLY A 180 -1.17 10.75 7.57
N GLY A 181 -2.17 11.40 6.97
CA GLY A 181 -2.75 12.64 7.48
C GLY A 181 -2.11 13.93 6.96
N GLY A 182 -1.17 13.84 6.02
CA GLY A 182 -0.52 15.01 5.44
C GLY A 182 -1.40 15.81 4.47
N PHE A 183 -0.79 16.83 3.86
CA PHE A 183 -1.53 17.88 3.14
C PHE A 183 -2.29 17.41 1.88
N LEU A 184 -1.85 16.35 1.19
CA LEU A 184 -2.55 15.85 -0.01
C LEU A 184 -3.82 15.10 0.38
N GLY A 185 -3.74 14.27 1.42
CA GLY A 185 -4.92 13.61 2.01
C GLY A 185 -5.93 14.64 2.51
N ALA A 186 -5.46 15.67 3.22
CA ALA A 186 -6.30 16.78 3.68
C ALA A 186 -6.94 17.58 2.53
N ALA A 187 -6.27 17.69 1.38
CA ALA A 187 -6.81 18.32 0.17
C ALA A 187 -7.82 17.43 -0.60
N GLY A 188 -8.09 16.21 -0.12
CA GLY A 188 -9.07 15.30 -0.73
C GLY A 188 -8.52 14.46 -1.89
N VAL A 189 -7.20 14.30 -2.00
CA VAL A 189 -6.60 13.40 -2.99
C VAL A 189 -7.04 11.96 -2.72
N LEU A 190 -7.62 11.33 -3.74
CA LEU A 190 -8.07 9.94 -3.67
C LEU A 190 -6.99 9.02 -4.24
N ASP A 191 -6.27 8.34 -3.35
CA ASP A 191 -5.35 7.26 -3.72
C ASP A 191 -5.63 6.03 -2.86
N PHE A 192 -6.49 5.14 -3.37
CA PHE A 192 -7.03 4.03 -2.60
C PHE A 192 -5.97 3.00 -2.20
N ALA A 193 -5.05 2.66 -3.12
CA ALA A 193 -4.07 1.59 -2.91
C ALA A 193 -2.66 1.96 -3.43
N GLY A 194 -2.39 3.19 -3.85
CA GLY A 194 -1.02 3.62 -4.16
C GLY A 194 -0.76 3.87 -5.63
N GLY A 195 -1.77 4.30 -6.38
CA GLY A 195 -1.56 4.87 -7.72
C GLY A 195 -0.51 5.97 -7.71
N LEU A 196 -0.53 6.85 -6.71
CA LEU A 196 0.46 7.92 -6.53
C LEU A 196 1.65 7.43 -5.71
N VAL A 197 1.39 6.90 -4.51
CA VAL A 197 2.44 6.58 -3.53
C VAL A 197 3.35 5.45 -4.00
N VAL A 198 2.82 4.46 -4.73
CA VAL A 198 3.56 3.28 -5.19
C VAL A 198 3.91 3.39 -6.67
N HIS A 199 2.92 3.43 -7.55
CA HIS A 199 3.16 3.21 -8.98
C HIS A 199 3.73 4.44 -9.68
N LEU A 200 3.13 5.62 -9.49
CA LEU A 200 3.62 6.85 -10.11
C LEU A 200 5.01 7.22 -9.55
N SER A 201 5.17 7.16 -8.23
CA SER A 201 6.45 7.47 -7.58
C SER A 201 7.58 6.55 -8.04
N ALA A 202 7.38 5.22 -8.04
CA ALA A 202 8.38 4.26 -8.50
C ALA A 202 8.59 4.34 -10.01
N GLY A 203 7.55 4.60 -10.80
CA GLY A 203 7.64 4.79 -12.24
C GLY A 203 8.50 5.99 -12.61
N ILE A 204 8.27 7.14 -11.97
CA ILE A 204 9.09 8.35 -12.17
C ILE A 204 10.50 8.15 -11.61
N GLY A 205 10.63 7.57 -10.42
CA GLY A 205 11.94 7.23 -9.83
C GLY A 205 12.76 6.33 -10.74
N GLY A 206 12.12 5.30 -11.31
CA GLY A 206 12.73 4.40 -12.28
C GLY A 206 13.07 5.06 -13.60
N LEU A 207 12.23 5.95 -14.12
CA LEU A 207 12.53 6.73 -15.32
C LEU A 207 13.75 7.64 -15.12
N VAL A 208 13.81 8.36 -13.99
CA VAL A 208 14.94 9.24 -13.64
C VAL A 208 16.21 8.42 -13.46
N ALA A 209 16.14 7.31 -12.70
CA ALA A 209 17.28 6.42 -12.52
C ALA A 209 17.76 5.84 -13.85
N ALA A 210 16.83 5.41 -14.72
CA ALA A 210 17.12 4.91 -16.06
C ALA A 210 17.83 5.95 -16.94
N LYS A 211 17.44 7.23 -16.83
CA LYS A 211 18.05 8.35 -17.56
C LYS A 211 19.46 8.65 -17.05
N VAL A 212 19.64 8.74 -15.74
CA VAL A 212 20.94 9.02 -15.09
C VAL A 212 21.95 7.90 -15.34
N MET A 213 21.52 6.64 -15.29
CA MET A 213 22.40 5.49 -15.51
C MET A 213 22.83 5.32 -16.99
N GLY A 214 22.20 6.01 -17.93
CA GLY A 214 22.55 5.93 -19.35
C GLY A 214 22.20 4.60 -20.03
N ARG A 215 22.67 4.39 -21.26
CA ARG A 215 22.30 3.21 -22.09
C ARG A 215 22.80 1.90 -21.46
N ARG A 216 22.04 0.81 -21.64
CA ARG A 216 22.47 -0.53 -21.20
C ARG A 216 23.78 -0.92 -21.89
N HIS A 217 24.66 -1.58 -21.15
CA HIS A 217 25.88 -2.14 -21.72
C HIS A 217 25.53 -3.19 -22.78
N GLY A 218 26.12 -3.06 -23.97
CA GLY A 218 25.83 -3.91 -25.13
C GLY A 218 24.58 -3.51 -25.93
N TYR A 219 23.94 -2.37 -25.66
CA TYR A 219 22.78 -1.91 -26.44
C TYR A 219 23.16 -1.64 -27.90
N GLY A 220 22.51 -2.34 -28.82
CA GLY A 220 22.76 -2.24 -30.26
C GLY A 220 23.93 -3.11 -30.76
N THR A 221 24.66 -3.78 -29.86
CA THR A 221 25.81 -4.64 -30.20
C THR A 221 25.68 -6.07 -29.69
N GLU A 222 24.93 -6.30 -28.60
CA GLU A 222 24.67 -7.61 -28.00
C GLU A 222 23.19 -7.99 -28.08
N ASN A 223 22.91 -9.30 -28.03
CA ASN A 223 21.54 -9.78 -27.85
C ASN A 223 21.04 -9.48 -26.43
N LEU A 224 20.05 -8.58 -26.33
CA LEU A 224 19.39 -8.20 -25.09
C LEU A 224 18.04 -8.90 -24.89
N ALA A 225 17.77 -9.99 -25.63
CA ALA A 225 16.54 -10.74 -25.50
C ALA A 225 16.34 -11.27 -24.05
N PRO A 226 15.10 -11.29 -23.56
CA PRO A 226 14.73 -11.92 -22.30
C PRO A 226 15.25 -13.36 -22.21
N PHE A 227 15.75 -13.75 -21.04
CA PHE A 227 16.25 -15.11 -20.83
C PHE A 227 15.13 -16.15 -20.88
N ASP A 228 14.05 -15.92 -20.13
CA ASP A 228 12.95 -16.86 -19.98
C ASP A 228 11.64 -16.15 -19.63
N LEU A 229 10.79 -15.94 -20.63
CA LEU A 229 9.49 -15.29 -20.42
C LEU A 229 8.54 -16.14 -19.57
N SER A 230 8.77 -17.45 -19.38
CA SER A 230 7.96 -18.26 -18.48
C SER A 230 8.09 -17.79 -17.02
N LEU A 231 9.28 -17.36 -16.60
CA LEU A 231 9.49 -16.73 -15.30
C LEU A 231 8.70 -15.42 -15.18
N ALA A 232 8.66 -14.63 -16.26
CA ALA A 232 7.88 -13.40 -16.29
C ALA A 232 6.38 -13.68 -16.15
N VAL A 233 5.87 -14.74 -16.80
CA VAL A 233 4.47 -15.18 -16.67
C VAL A 233 4.15 -15.65 -15.25
N ILE A 234 5.00 -16.48 -14.63
CA ILE A 234 4.83 -16.94 -13.24
C ILE A 234 4.85 -15.73 -12.29
N GLY A 235 5.81 -14.83 -12.47
CA GLY A 235 5.91 -13.58 -11.71
C GLY A 235 4.65 -12.73 -11.84
N THR A 236 4.11 -12.59 -13.05
CA THR A 236 2.85 -11.88 -13.31
C THR A 236 1.67 -12.53 -12.59
N GLY A 237 1.59 -13.87 -12.59
CA GLY A 237 0.55 -14.60 -11.85
C GLY A 237 0.61 -14.33 -10.34
N MET A 238 1.82 -14.34 -9.76
CA MET A 238 2.04 -14.02 -8.34
C MET A 238 1.72 -12.55 -8.04
N LEU A 239 2.09 -11.63 -8.93
CA LEU A 239 1.73 -10.21 -8.82
C LEU A 239 0.22 -10.03 -8.85
N TRP A 240 -0.49 -10.69 -9.78
CA TRP A 240 -1.93 -10.58 -9.93
C TRP A 240 -2.67 -11.09 -8.69
N VAL A 241 -2.35 -12.31 -8.23
CA VAL A 241 -2.96 -12.86 -7.00
C VAL A 241 -2.59 -12.01 -5.79
N GLY A 242 -1.33 -11.58 -5.68
CA GLY A 242 -0.89 -10.69 -4.62
C GLY A 242 -1.63 -9.35 -4.61
N TRP A 243 -2.00 -8.84 -5.78
CA TRP A 243 -2.74 -7.59 -5.95
C TRP A 243 -4.13 -7.63 -5.31
N PHE A 244 -4.70 -8.82 -5.05
CA PHE A 244 -5.95 -8.96 -4.31
C PHE A 244 -5.75 -8.52 -2.86
N GLY A 245 -4.59 -8.84 -2.26
CA GLY A 245 -4.20 -8.32 -0.95
C GLY A 245 -3.84 -6.83 -0.99
N PHE A 246 -3.24 -6.36 -2.08
CA PHE A 246 -2.86 -4.96 -2.27
C PHE A 246 -4.08 -4.05 -2.35
N ASN A 247 -5.00 -4.31 -3.27
CA ASN A 247 -6.21 -3.51 -3.42
C ASN A 247 -7.29 -3.88 -2.40
N GLY A 248 -7.55 -5.17 -2.18
CA GLY A 248 -8.59 -5.61 -1.24
C GLY A 248 -8.24 -5.30 0.23
N GLY A 249 -6.97 -5.43 0.61
CA GLY A 249 -6.49 -5.07 1.95
C GLY A 249 -6.48 -3.57 2.20
N SER A 250 -6.46 -2.73 1.16
CA SER A 250 -6.51 -1.26 1.31
C SER A 250 -7.87 -0.76 1.82
N ALA A 251 -8.88 -1.64 1.90
CA ALA A 251 -10.12 -1.39 2.62
C ALA A 251 -10.02 -1.61 4.14
N LEU A 252 -8.88 -2.11 4.64
CA LEU A 252 -8.51 -2.32 6.05
C LEU A 252 -9.47 -3.21 6.84
N GLY A 253 -10.22 -4.08 6.15
CA GLY A 253 -11.15 -5.02 6.78
C GLY A 253 -11.87 -5.91 5.77
N ALA A 254 -12.54 -6.94 6.28
CA ALA A 254 -13.32 -7.91 5.51
C ALA A 254 -14.72 -7.35 5.24
N ASN A 255 -14.82 -6.42 4.30
CA ASN A 255 -16.03 -5.64 4.04
C ASN A 255 -16.38 -5.52 2.55
N SER A 256 -17.54 -4.92 2.24
CA SER A 256 -18.02 -4.75 0.85
C SER A 256 -17.07 -3.94 -0.02
N ARG A 257 -16.32 -2.98 0.57
CA ARG A 257 -15.31 -2.19 -0.15
C ARG A 257 -14.12 -3.07 -0.57
N ALA A 258 -13.67 -3.99 0.29
CA ALA A 258 -12.65 -4.98 -0.08
C ALA A 258 -13.10 -5.85 -1.26
N VAL A 259 -14.35 -6.35 -1.21
CA VAL A 259 -14.93 -7.19 -2.28
C VAL A 259 -14.99 -6.44 -3.61
N MET A 260 -15.46 -5.18 -3.59
CA MET A 260 -15.50 -4.35 -4.79
C MET A 260 -14.10 -4.05 -5.33
N ALA A 261 -13.13 -3.74 -4.46
CA ALA A 261 -11.75 -3.51 -4.85
C ALA A 261 -11.13 -4.72 -5.55
N ILE A 262 -11.32 -5.93 -5.01
CA ILE A 262 -10.82 -7.18 -5.62
C ILE A 262 -11.51 -7.44 -6.96
N THR A 263 -12.83 -7.26 -7.02
CA THR A 263 -13.60 -7.46 -8.26
C THR A 263 -13.11 -6.53 -9.37
N ALA A 264 -12.94 -5.24 -9.06
CA ALA A 264 -12.40 -4.26 -10.00
C ALA A 264 -10.96 -4.61 -10.41
N THR A 265 -10.13 -5.06 -9.47
CA THR A 265 -8.74 -5.47 -9.73
C THR A 265 -8.68 -6.59 -10.76
N HIS A 266 -9.49 -7.64 -10.58
CA HIS A 266 -9.48 -8.78 -11.49
C HIS A 266 -9.97 -8.40 -12.90
N LEU A 267 -11.08 -7.66 -12.98
CA LEU A 267 -11.65 -7.26 -14.26
C LEU A 267 -10.76 -6.25 -15.00
N ALA A 268 -10.11 -5.32 -14.28
CA ALA A 268 -9.17 -4.36 -14.87
C ALA A 268 -7.96 -5.07 -15.48
N ALA A 269 -7.34 -6.01 -14.76
CA ALA A 269 -6.21 -6.79 -15.27
C ALA A 269 -6.60 -7.64 -16.49
N CYS A 270 -7.78 -8.27 -16.48
CA CYS A 270 -8.32 -8.98 -17.64
C CYS A 270 -8.51 -8.05 -18.85
N ALA A 271 -9.13 -6.88 -18.64
CA ALA A 271 -9.36 -5.89 -19.68
C ALA A 271 -8.04 -5.33 -20.24
N GLY A 272 -7.06 -5.04 -19.37
CA GLY A 272 -5.73 -4.57 -19.77
C GLY A 272 -4.97 -5.58 -20.60
N ALA A 273 -4.96 -6.85 -20.19
CA ALA A 273 -4.33 -7.94 -20.94
C ALA A 273 -4.93 -8.10 -22.35
N LEU A 274 -6.27 -8.13 -22.45
CA LEU A 274 -6.97 -8.24 -23.73
C LEU A 274 -6.80 -6.99 -24.61
N THR A 275 -6.83 -5.80 -24.01
CA THR A 275 -6.63 -4.53 -24.72
C THR A 275 -5.23 -4.46 -25.31
N TRP A 276 -4.20 -4.81 -24.54
CA TRP A 276 -2.83 -4.80 -25.05
C TRP A 276 -2.63 -5.85 -26.15
N ALA A 277 -3.19 -7.06 -25.98
CA ALA A 277 -3.17 -8.08 -27.03
C ALA A 277 -3.84 -7.59 -28.32
N ALA A 278 -4.99 -6.91 -28.22
CA ALA A 278 -5.69 -6.33 -29.35
C ALA A 278 -4.87 -5.22 -30.05
N ILE A 279 -4.20 -4.36 -29.27
CA ILE A 279 -3.30 -3.33 -29.80
C ILE A 279 -2.13 -3.96 -30.55
N GLU A 280 -1.49 -5.00 -30.00
CA GLU A 280 -0.41 -5.71 -30.70
C GLU A 280 -0.92 -6.45 -31.94
N TRP A 281 -2.14 -6.98 -31.90
CA TRP A 281 -2.76 -7.57 -33.08
C TRP A 281 -2.98 -6.53 -34.19
N ALA A 282 -3.47 -5.35 -33.85
CA ALA A 282 -3.71 -4.27 -34.81
C ALA A 282 -2.42 -3.70 -35.40
N THR A 283 -1.39 -3.51 -34.57
CA THR A 283 -0.15 -2.81 -34.96
C THR A 283 0.96 -3.74 -35.45
N ARG A 284 1.05 -4.97 -34.91
CA ARG A 284 2.12 -5.95 -35.19
C ARG A 284 1.60 -7.23 -35.83
N ARG A 285 0.28 -7.36 -36.06
CA ARG A 285 -0.40 -8.54 -36.65
C ARG A 285 -0.30 -9.84 -35.84
N LYS A 286 0.40 -9.83 -34.70
CA LYS A 286 0.60 -10.99 -33.82
C LYS A 286 0.68 -10.51 -32.37
N PRO A 287 -0.22 -10.96 -31.47
CA PRO A 287 -0.09 -10.70 -30.05
C PRO A 287 1.08 -11.49 -29.47
N SER A 288 1.66 -10.97 -28.39
CA SER A 288 2.75 -11.64 -27.66
C SER A 288 2.36 -11.92 -26.21
N VAL A 289 2.97 -12.96 -25.63
CA VAL A 289 2.82 -13.26 -24.20
C VAL A 289 3.33 -12.09 -23.35
N LEU A 290 4.46 -11.49 -23.74
CA LEU A 290 5.00 -10.31 -23.07
C LEU A 290 4.02 -9.12 -23.11
N GLY A 291 3.34 -8.92 -24.24
CA GLY A 291 2.30 -7.91 -24.37
C GLY A 291 1.11 -8.16 -23.44
N MET A 292 0.60 -9.39 -23.40
CA MET A 292 -0.51 -9.76 -22.51
C MET A 292 -0.17 -9.55 -21.03
N ILE A 293 1.01 -9.99 -20.57
CA ILE A 293 1.42 -9.79 -19.18
C ILE A 293 1.73 -8.32 -18.86
N SER A 294 2.23 -7.54 -19.84
CA SER A 294 2.39 -6.09 -19.68
C SER A 294 1.04 -5.40 -19.55
N GLY A 295 0.06 -5.80 -20.36
CA GLY A 295 -1.30 -5.30 -20.30
C GLY A 295 -2.02 -5.68 -19.00
N ALA A 296 -1.75 -6.85 -18.43
CA ALA A 296 -2.33 -7.25 -17.14
C ALA A 296 -1.82 -6.39 -15.96
N VAL A 297 -0.60 -5.87 -16.06
CA VAL A 297 0.04 -5.01 -15.04
C VAL A 297 -0.31 -3.53 -15.23
N ALA A 298 -0.66 -3.12 -16.46
CA ALA A 298 -1.01 -1.74 -16.82
C ALA A 298 -2.42 -1.37 -16.34
#